data_AF-A0A1Q7VPW2-F1
#
_entry.id   AF-A0A1Q7VPW2-F1
#
_cell.length_a   1.000
_cell.length_b   1.000
_cell.length_c   1.000
_cell.angle_alpha   90.00
_cell.angle_beta   90.00
_cell.angle_gamma   90.00
#
_symmetry.space_group_name_H-M   'P 1'
#
loop_
_entity.id
_entity.type
_entity.pdbx_description
1 polymer ?
#
loop_
_entity_poly.entity_id
_entity_poly.type
_entity_poly.pdbx_seq_one_letter_code
_entity_poly.pdbx_strand_id
1 'polypeptide(L)'
;MIVAVGELAARSLPATIFVAPARLNNHVFWWDALLHGSGKRDRAIRNHALYVLGGSDERVRAWAAEAGITTCKLPEYAQTATEAEIAAALRHSGITLGSHSWSHPNLASLDSAELAAELRCSREWLHTAFGERVIDWLAYADAGYEGALGIGGGWHRATDVSRFARPRFSIASGLSVAGLRARLHGVLLQ
;
A
#
# COMPACT_ATOMS: atom_id res chain seq x y z
N MET A 1 12.24 6.16 0.58
CA MET A 1 11.34 6.85 1.56
C MET A 1 11.86 8.21 2.02
N ILE A 2 13.17 8.35 2.26
CA ILE A 2 13.80 9.54 2.86
C ILE A 2 13.48 10.86 2.14
N VAL A 3 13.50 10.87 0.80
CA VAL A 3 13.20 12.08 0.01
C VAL A 3 11.77 12.58 0.25
N ALA A 4 10.77 11.69 0.17
CA ALA A 4 9.37 12.09 0.33
C ALA A 4 9.08 12.64 1.74
N VAL A 5 9.57 11.97 2.79
CA VAL A 5 9.38 12.43 4.17
C VAL A 5 10.08 13.76 4.43
N GLY A 6 11.30 13.94 3.91
CA GLY A 6 12.02 15.21 4.01
C GLY A 6 11.25 16.37 3.38
N GLU A 7 10.70 16.18 2.18
CA GLU A 7 9.91 17.20 1.49
C GLU A 7 8.59 17.54 2.21
N LEU A 8 7.92 16.54 2.78
CA LEU A 8 6.72 16.73 3.60
C LEU A 8 7.03 17.53 4.87
N ALA A 9 8.09 17.16 5.57
CA ALA A 9 8.53 17.85 6.78
C ALA A 9 8.91 19.31 6.51
N ALA A 10 9.68 19.57 5.44
CA ALA A 10 10.07 20.91 5.03
C ALA A 10 8.88 21.83 4.71
N ARG A 11 7.72 21.26 4.33
CA ARG A 11 6.48 21.98 4.05
C ARG A 11 5.45 21.90 5.16
N SER A 12 5.80 21.28 6.30
CA SER A 12 4.89 21.03 7.42
C SER A 12 3.59 20.32 6.99
N LEU A 13 3.69 19.42 6.00
CA LEU A 13 2.55 18.65 5.51
C LEU A 13 2.42 17.35 6.32
N PRO A 14 1.29 17.10 7.00
CA PRO A 14 1.06 15.84 7.66
C PRO A 14 0.82 14.73 6.63
N ALA A 15 1.24 13.51 6.97
CA ALA A 15 1.04 12.34 6.11
C ALA A 15 0.97 11.05 6.93
N THR A 16 0.29 10.06 6.37
CA THR A 16 0.24 8.69 6.92
C THR A 16 0.94 7.73 5.98
N ILE A 17 1.87 6.93 6.52
CA ILE A 17 2.53 5.84 5.80
C ILE A 17 1.80 4.55 6.14
N PHE A 18 1.25 3.87 5.13
CA PHE A 18 0.61 2.57 5.33
C PHE A 18 1.63 1.44 5.16
N VAL A 19 1.81 0.64 6.20
CA VAL A 19 2.91 -0.31 6.32
C VAL A 19 2.37 -1.75 6.28
N ALA A 20 3.03 -2.61 5.50
CA ALA A 20 2.87 -4.07 5.57
C ALA A 20 4.09 -4.65 6.30
N PRO A 21 4.03 -4.92 7.61
CA PRO A 21 5.22 -5.23 8.41
C PRO A 21 6.03 -6.44 7.92
N ALA A 22 5.39 -7.52 7.46
CA ALA A 22 6.10 -8.69 6.95
C ALA A 22 6.82 -8.45 5.60
N ARG A 23 6.63 -7.27 5.03
CA ARG A 23 7.26 -6.81 3.78
C ARG A 23 8.18 -5.63 4.02
N LEU A 24 8.61 -5.36 5.25
CA LEU A 24 9.67 -4.39 5.51
C LEU A 24 11.05 -4.95 5.17
N ASN A 25 12.06 -4.12 5.34
CA ASN A 25 13.47 -4.47 5.26
C ASN A 25 13.88 -4.86 3.83
N ASN A 26 13.71 -3.91 2.90
CA ASN A 26 14.19 -3.99 1.52
C ASN A 26 13.49 -5.09 0.68
N HIS A 27 12.25 -5.42 1.02
CA HIS A 27 11.44 -6.33 0.24
C HIS A 27 11.11 -5.72 -1.13
N VAL A 28 10.98 -6.59 -2.14
CA VAL A 28 10.46 -6.23 -3.45
C VAL A 28 9.15 -6.95 -3.63
N PHE A 29 8.07 -6.25 -3.93
CA PHE A 29 6.79 -6.90 -4.19
C PHE A 29 6.82 -7.70 -5.49
N TRP A 30 6.10 -8.83 -5.54
CA TRP A 30 6.06 -9.70 -6.71
C TRP A 30 5.69 -8.96 -8.01
N TRP A 31 4.80 -7.96 -7.97
CA TRP A 31 4.39 -7.27 -9.19
C TRP A 31 5.51 -6.41 -9.77
N ASP A 32 6.35 -5.82 -8.92
CA ASP A 32 7.51 -5.04 -9.39
C ASP A 32 8.64 -5.96 -9.87
N ALA A 33 8.76 -7.17 -9.29
CA ALA A 33 9.71 -8.17 -9.74
C ALA A 33 9.31 -8.86 -11.05
N LEU A 34 8.01 -9.10 -11.27
CA LEU A 34 7.51 -9.97 -12.34
C LEU A 34 6.87 -9.21 -13.52
N LEU A 35 6.41 -7.98 -13.32
CA LEU A 35 5.75 -7.20 -14.38
C LEU A 35 6.73 -6.18 -14.94
N HIS A 36 6.80 -6.08 -16.27
CA HIS A 36 7.75 -5.21 -16.98
C HIS A 36 7.05 -4.14 -17.83
N GLY A 37 5.73 -4.07 -17.78
CA GLY A 37 4.94 -3.05 -18.43
C GLY A 37 3.43 -3.29 -18.31
N SER A 38 2.67 -2.81 -19.29
CA SER A 38 1.19 -2.90 -19.33
C SER A 38 0.67 -3.84 -20.42
N GLY A 39 1.49 -4.81 -20.83
CA GLY A 39 1.17 -5.74 -21.93
C GLY A 39 0.09 -6.78 -21.55
N LYS A 40 -0.46 -7.47 -22.57
CA LYS A 40 -1.45 -8.55 -22.37
C LYS A 40 -0.92 -9.69 -21.47
N ARG A 41 0.39 -10.00 -21.57
CA ARG A 41 1.06 -11.02 -20.75
C ARG A 41 1.04 -10.63 -19.27
N ASP A 42 1.45 -9.39 -18.97
CA ASP A 42 1.49 -8.85 -17.61
C ASP A 42 0.10 -8.84 -16.97
N ARG A 43 -0.94 -8.55 -17.75
CA ARG A 43 -2.33 -8.66 -17.29
C ARG A 43 -2.71 -10.09 -16.92
N ALA A 44 -2.31 -11.10 -17.72
CA ALA A 44 -2.60 -12.49 -17.43
C ALA A 44 -1.87 -12.98 -16.16
N ILE A 45 -0.59 -12.64 -16.02
CA ILE A 45 0.22 -12.92 -14.83
C ILE A 45 -0.42 -12.27 -13.60
N ARG A 46 -0.73 -10.97 -13.68
CA ARG A 46 -1.37 -10.22 -12.58
C ARG A 46 -2.70 -10.84 -12.16
N ASN A 47 -3.55 -11.22 -13.11
CA ASN A 47 -4.84 -11.82 -12.80
C ASN A 47 -4.67 -13.19 -12.13
N HIS A 48 -3.76 -14.03 -12.61
CA HIS A 48 -3.48 -15.32 -11.98
C HIS A 48 -2.94 -15.12 -10.54
N ALA A 49 -1.95 -14.23 -10.38
CA ALA A 49 -1.39 -13.91 -9.08
C ALA A 49 -2.44 -13.42 -8.08
N LEU A 50 -3.31 -12.48 -8.47
CA LEU A 50 -4.30 -11.89 -7.58
C LEU A 50 -5.48 -12.80 -7.25
N TYR A 51 -6.00 -13.54 -8.24
CA TYR A 51 -7.27 -14.25 -8.10
C TYR A 51 -7.13 -15.76 -7.91
N VAL A 52 -6.04 -16.37 -8.38
CA VAL A 52 -5.78 -17.81 -8.19
C VAL A 52 -4.84 -18.04 -7.01
N LEU A 53 -3.82 -17.18 -6.88
CA LEU A 53 -2.80 -17.29 -5.82
C LEU A 53 -3.06 -16.35 -4.64
N GLY A 54 -4.17 -15.60 -4.67
CA GLY A 54 -4.59 -14.71 -3.58
C GLY A 54 -3.62 -13.55 -3.30
N GLY A 55 -2.75 -13.22 -4.26
CA GLY A 55 -1.73 -12.19 -4.08
C GLY A 55 -0.63 -12.54 -3.08
N SER A 56 -0.57 -13.78 -2.56
CA SER A 56 0.50 -14.23 -1.65
C SER A 56 1.85 -14.19 -2.37
N ASP A 57 2.78 -13.38 -1.86
CA ASP A 57 4.10 -13.22 -2.47
C ASP A 57 4.83 -14.56 -2.63
N GLU A 58 4.77 -15.41 -1.60
CA GLU A 58 5.40 -16.74 -1.58
C GLU A 58 4.81 -17.65 -2.66
N ARG A 59 3.48 -17.75 -2.74
CA ARG A 59 2.79 -18.60 -3.74
C ARG A 59 3.03 -18.09 -5.16
N VAL A 60 2.97 -16.76 -5.35
CA VAL A 60 3.20 -16.12 -6.65
C VAL A 60 4.62 -16.37 -7.14
N ARG A 61 5.62 -16.24 -6.26
CA ARG A 61 7.03 -16.48 -6.62
C ARG A 61 7.32 -17.96 -6.89
N ALA A 62 6.75 -18.87 -6.11
CA ALA A 62 6.88 -20.31 -6.35
C ALA A 62 6.32 -20.68 -7.74
N TRP A 63 5.09 -20.26 -8.04
CA TRP A 63 4.48 -20.47 -9.34
C TRP A 63 5.28 -19.81 -10.48
N ALA A 64 5.77 -18.58 -10.29
CA ALA A 64 6.56 -17.89 -11.30
C ALA A 64 7.86 -18.64 -11.63
N ALA A 65 8.53 -19.21 -10.62
CA ALA A 65 9.71 -20.03 -10.82
C ALA A 65 9.40 -21.31 -11.62
N GLU A 66 8.32 -22.02 -11.27
CA GLU A 66 7.86 -23.21 -12.00
C GLU A 66 7.48 -22.90 -13.45
N ALA A 67 6.84 -21.75 -13.67
CA ALA A 67 6.43 -21.27 -14.99
C ALA A 67 7.59 -20.66 -15.81
N GLY A 68 8.81 -20.61 -15.28
CA GLY A 68 9.97 -20.02 -15.94
C GLY A 68 9.85 -18.51 -16.18
N ILE A 69 9.08 -17.80 -15.35
CA ILE A 69 8.93 -16.35 -15.42
C ILE A 69 10.14 -15.69 -14.75
N THR A 70 10.88 -14.91 -15.53
CA THR A 70 12.06 -14.19 -15.03
C THR A 70 11.67 -13.08 -14.07
N THR A 71 12.45 -12.93 -13.00
CA THR A 71 12.36 -11.80 -12.06
C THR A 71 13.40 -10.74 -12.40
N CYS A 72 13.05 -9.46 -12.22
CA CYS A 72 13.99 -8.35 -12.31
C CYS A 72 14.51 -7.94 -10.93
N LYS A 73 15.79 -7.58 -10.86
CA LYS A 73 16.36 -6.92 -9.68
C LYS A 73 16.03 -5.43 -9.76
N LEU A 74 15.36 -4.93 -8.72
CA LEU A 74 15.03 -3.52 -8.60
C LEU A 74 16.12 -2.74 -7.87
N PRO A 75 16.29 -1.45 -8.21
CA PRO A 75 17.14 -0.54 -7.43
C PRO A 75 16.58 -0.34 -6.03
N GLU A 76 17.45 0.00 -5.08
CA GLU A 76 17.12 0.18 -3.66
C GLU A 76 15.96 1.15 -3.44
N TYR A 77 15.87 2.23 -4.23
CA TYR A 77 14.78 3.21 -4.09
C TYR A 77 13.38 2.65 -4.40
N ALA A 78 13.30 1.51 -5.08
CA ALA A 78 12.05 0.84 -5.44
C ALA A 78 11.72 -0.33 -4.48
N GLN A 79 12.52 -0.53 -3.44
CA GLN A 79 12.30 -1.53 -2.40
C GLN A 79 11.51 -0.93 -1.24
N THR A 80 10.94 -1.78 -0.39
CA THR A 80 10.25 -1.33 0.82
C THR A 80 11.22 -0.76 1.84
N ALA A 81 10.71 0.13 2.69
CA ALA A 81 11.47 0.72 3.76
C ALA A 81 11.96 -0.32 4.79
N THR A 82 13.08 -0.02 5.43
CA THR A 82 13.51 -0.69 6.66
C THR A 82 12.77 -0.13 7.88
N GLU A 83 12.75 -0.90 8.97
CA GLU A 83 12.23 -0.44 10.26
C GLU A 83 12.95 0.82 10.77
N ALA A 84 14.27 0.91 10.56
CA ALA A 84 15.07 2.06 10.96
C ALA A 84 14.67 3.32 10.17
N GLU A 85 14.37 3.21 8.88
CA GLU A 85 13.90 4.35 8.11
C GLU A 85 12.48 4.76 8.53
N ILE A 86 11.61 3.83 8.94
CA ILE A 86 10.27 4.15 9.48
C ILE A 86 10.42 4.90 10.80
N ALA A 87 11.25 4.40 11.72
CA ALA A 87 11.55 5.10 12.97
C ALA A 87 12.14 6.49 12.71
N ALA A 88 12.98 6.63 11.68
CA ALA A 88 13.51 7.92 11.26
C ALA A 88 12.43 8.88 10.75
N ALA A 89 11.46 8.38 9.98
CA ALA A 89 10.35 9.18 9.49
C ALA A 89 9.47 9.72 10.62
N LEU A 90 9.27 8.94 11.68
CA LEU A 90 8.44 9.31 12.84
C LEU A 90 9.03 10.42 13.72
N ARG A 91 10.32 10.75 13.56
CA ARG A 91 10.92 11.94 14.20
C ARG A 91 10.27 13.24 13.74
N HIS A 92 9.58 13.24 12.59
CA HIS A 92 8.80 14.37 12.12
C HIS A 92 7.38 14.28 12.70
N SER A 93 6.96 15.27 13.49
CA SER A 93 5.68 15.27 14.25
C SER A 93 4.41 15.13 13.40
N GLY A 94 4.46 15.47 12.11
CA GLY A 94 3.32 15.34 11.19
C GLY A 94 3.14 13.94 10.57
N ILE A 95 4.04 12.98 10.82
CA ILE A 95 4.02 11.66 10.17
C ILE A 95 3.34 10.62 11.08
N THR A 96 2.33 9.92 10.59
CA THR A 96 1.69 8.79 11.29
C THR A 96 1.85 7.49 10.51
N LEU A 97 1.60 6.36 11.17
CA LEU A 97 1.56 5.06 10.52
C LEU A 97 0.13 4.50 10.51
N GLY A 98 -0.23 3.85 9.41
CA GLY A 98 -1.42 3.01 9.30
C GLY A 98 -1.06 1.61 8.81
N SER A 99 -2.03 0.71 8.82
CA SER A 99 -1.83 -0.67 8.37
C SER A 99 -2.06 -0.83 6.87
N HIS A 100 -1.23 -1.64 6.24
CA HIS A 100 -1.44 -2.16 4.89
C HIS A 100 -1.59 -3.68 4.91
N SER A 101 -2.25 -4.24 5.94
CA SER A 101 -2.23 -5.67 6.35
C SER A 101 -0.86 -6.14 6.83
N TRP A 102 -0.69 -7.44 7.11
CA TRP A 102 0.57 -7.99 7.62
C TRP A 102 1.51 -8.32 6.47
N SER A 103 1.08 -9.18 5.55
CA SER A 103 1.87 -9.73 4.45
C SER A 103 1.47 -9.22 3.07
N HIS A 104 0.49 -8.32 3.00
CA HIS A 104 -0.04 -7.72 1.76
C HIS A 104 -0.70 -8.70 0.78
N PRO A 105 -1.52 -9.67 1.22
CA PRO A 105 -2.26 -10.51 0.30
C PRO A 105 -3.45 -9.74 -0.30
N ASN A 106 -4.13 -10.37 -1.26
CA ASN A 106 -5.46 -9.95 -1.65
C ASN A 106 -6.46 -10.31 -0.54
N LEU A 107 -6.79 -9.35 0.33
CA LEU A 107 -7.68 -9.57 1.49
C LEU A 107 -9.03 -10.19 1.13
N ALA A 108 -9.57 -9.90 -0.07
CA ALA A 108 -10.84 -10.45 -0.54
C ALA A 108 -10.78 -11.94 -0.90
N SER A 109 -9.59 -12.53 -0.96
CA SER A 109 -9.38 -13.97 -1.23
C SER A 109 -9.13 -14.80 0.03
N LEU A 110 -8.99 -14.15 1.19
CA LEU A 110 -8.74 -14.82 2.46
C LEU A 110 -10.05 -15.31 3.09
N ASP A 111 -9.96 -16.38 3.87
CA ASP A 111 -11.04 -16.72 4.79
C ASP A 111 -11.06 -15.79 6.02
N SER A 112 -12.12 -15.87 6.82
CA SER A 112 -12.30 -14.99 7.98
C SER A 112 -11.19 -15.13 9.04
N ALA A 113 -10.60 -16.32 9.20
CA ALA A 113 -9.55 -16.54 10.19
C ALA A 113 -8.21 -15.98 9.71
N GLU A 114 -7.88 -16.20 8.44
CA GLU A 114 -6.71 -15.64 7.77
C GLU A 114 -6.77 -14.11 7.74
N LEU A 115 -7.92 -13.55 7.37
CA LEU A 115 -8.15 -12.11 7.38
C LEU A 115 -7.98 -11.52 8.79
N ALA A 116 -8.61 -12.13 9.79
CA ALA A 116 -8.47 -11.68 11.17
C ALA A 116 -7.01 -11.73 11.65
N ALA A 117 -6.23 -12.73 11.23
CA ALA A 117 -4.81 -12.82 11.55
C ALA A 117 -4.00 -11.72 10.86
N GLU A 118 -4.19 -11.52 9.55
CA GLU A 118 -3.52 -10.46 8.78
C GLU A 118 -3.74 -9.07 9.38
N LEU A 119 -4.98 -8.77 9.81
CA LEU A 119 -5.32 -7.48 10.39
C LEU A 119 -4.78 -7.32 11.82
N ARG A 120 -4.95 -8.35 12.65
CA ARG A 120 -4.53 -8.33 14.06
C ARG A 120 -3.00 -8.25 14.17
N CYS A 121 -2.27 -9.11 13.48
CA CYS A 121 -0.80 -9.14 13.53
C CYS A 121 -0.20 -7.80 13.09
N SER A 122 -0.74 -7.20 12.01
CA SER A 122 -0.30 -5.89 11.53
C SER A 122 -0.51 -4.79 12.57
N ARG A 123 -1.72 -4.73 13.16
CA ARG A 123 -2.07 -3.74 14.18
C ARG A 123 -1.22 -3.88 15.44
N GLU A 124 -1.17 -5.10 16.01
CA GLU A 124 -0.43 -5.38 17.24
C GLU A 124 1.06 -5.06 17.09
N TRP A 125 1.66 -5.46 15.97
CA TRP A 125 3.05 -5.17 15.71
C TRP A 125 3.32 -3.67 15.56
N LEU A 126 2.49 -2.95 14.80
CA LEU A 126 2.67 -1.49 14.62
C LEU A 126 2.60 -0.75 15.96
N HIS A 127 1.56 -1.01 16.75
CA HIS A 127 1.40 -0.38 18.07
C HIS A 127 2.53 -0.74 19.03
N THR A 128 3.00 -1.99 19.01
CA THR A 128 4.13 -2.43 19.84
C THR A 128 5.44 -1.74 19.42
N ALA A 129 5.70 -1.61 18.12
CA ALA A 129 6.95 -1.07 17.60
C ALA A 129 7.01 0.47 17.63
N PHE A 130 5.88 1.15 17.42
CA PHE A 130 5.86 2.60 17.15
C PHE A 130 4.88 3.41 18.01
N GLY A 131 4.11 2.75 18.88
CA GLY A 131 3.29 3.39 19.90
C GLY A 131 2.29 4.42 19.35
N GLU A 132 2.22 5.57 20.01
CA GLU A 132 1.21 6.62 19.78
C GLU A 132 1.20 7.24 18.37
N ARG A 133 2.22 6.98 17.55
CA ARG A 133 2.28 7.47 16.17
C ARG A 133 1.51 6.61 15.18
N VAL A 134 0.97 5.48 15.65
CA VAL A 134 0.13 4.57 14.87
C VAL A 134 -1.33 4.97 15.02
N ILE A 135 -2.03 5.08 13.90
CA ILE A 135 -3.48 5.26 13.85
C ILE A 135 -4.12 3.95 13.40
N ASP A 136 -5.30 3.66 13.94
CA ASP A 136 -6.08 2.48 13.55
C ASP A 136 -6.77 2.72 12.19
N TRP A 137 -5.99 2.95 11.13
CA TRP A 137 -6.48 3.04 9.75
C TRP A 137 -5.85 1.98 8.84
N LEU A 138 -6.65 1.41 7.95
CA LEU A 138 -6.25 0.40 6.97
C LEU A 138 -6.29 0.97 5.55
N ALA A 139 -5.30 0.64 4.71
CA ALA A 139 -5.28 1.07 3.31
C ALA A 139 -6.23 0.28 2.37
N TYR A 140 -7.15 -0.51 2.95
CA TYR A 140 -8.20 -1.30 2.31
C TYR A 140 -9.44 -1.35 3.21
N ALA A 141 -10.63 -1.51 2.64
CA ALA A 141 -11.87 -1.63 3.41
C ALA A 141 -11.91 -2.94 4.20
N ASP A 142 -11.94 -2.86 5.54
CA ASP A 142 -12.23 -4.01 6.40
C ASP A 142 -12.72 -3.59 7.81
N ALA A 143 -13.36 -4.51 8.54
CA ALA A 143 -13.86 -4.32 9.89
C ALA A 143 -12.78 -4.71 10.93
N GLY A 144 -12.48 -3.82 11.88
CA GLY A 144 -11.45 -4.04 12.91
C GLY A 144 -10.49 -2.86 13.10
N TYR A 145 -10.59 -1.87 12.22
CA TYR A 145 -9.89 -0.58 12.30
C TYR A 145 -10.89 0.54 12.64
N GLU A 146 -10.39 1.73 12.96
CA GLU A 146 -11.18 2.95 13.03
C GLU A 146 -11.45 3.57 11.65
N GLY A 147 -10.81 3.12 10.59
CA GLY A 147 -11.06 3.69 9.28
C GLY A 147 -10.36 2.92 8.20
N ALA A 148 -10.82 3.10 6.98
CA ALA A 148 -10.18 2.50 5.83
C ALA A 148 -10.28 3.34 4.56
N LEU A 149 -9.23 3.22 3.75
CA LEU A 149 -9.17 3.79 2.42
C LEU A 149 -9.61 2.76 1.38
N GLY A 150 -10.55 3.13 0.54
CA GLY A 150 -10.92 2.39 -0.66
C GLY A 150 -9.98 2.71 -1.82
N ILE A 151 -9.81 1.74 -2.73
CA ILE A 151 -9.04 1.92 -3.98
C ILE A 151 -9.82 2.79 -4.98
N GLY A 152 -11.13 2.91 -4.82
CA GLY A 152 -11.97 3.77 -5.66
C GLY A 152 -11.51 5.22 -5.61
N GLY A 153 -11.41 5.84 -6.79
CA GLY A 153 -11.16 7.27 -6.91
C GLY A 153 -12.43 8.09 -6.63
N GLY A 154 -12.25 9.39 -6.40
CA GLY A 154 -13.36 10.33 -6.27
C GLY A 154 -13.22 11.29 -5.10
N TRP A 155 -14.03 12.34 -5.13
CA TRP A 155 -14.13 13.33 -4.07
C TRP A 155 -15.40 13.07 -3.28
N HIS A 156 -15.30 13.22 -1.97
CA HIS A 156 -16.41 12.97 -1.06
C HIS A 156 -16.36 13.97 0.08
N ARG A 157 -17.51 14.24 0.69
CA ARG A 157 -17.56 14.94 1.97
C ARG A 157 -17.39 13.92 3.09
N ALA A 158 -16.90 14.39 4.24
CA ALA A 158 -16.74 13.56 5.43
C ALA A 158 -18.03 12.79 5.79
N THR A 159 -19.21 13.37 5.55
CA THR A 159 -20.51 12.79 5.91
C THR A 159 -21.05 11.76 4.91
N ASP A 160 -20.55 11.74 3.68
CA ASP A 160 -21.28 11.11 2.55
C ASP A 160 -20.72 9.74 2.17
N VAL A 161 -19.71 9.25 2.90
CA VAL A 161 -19.12 7.93 2.66
C VAL A 161 -18.77 7.27 3.98
N SER A 162 -18.94 5.94 4.01
CA SER A 162 -18.51 5.11 5.13
C SER A 162 -17.06 5.39 5.50
N ARG A 163 -16.77 5.45 6.80
CA ARG A 163 -15.39 5.55 7.33
C ARG A 163 -14.48 4.43 6.84
N PHE A 164 -15.06 3.31 6.39
CA PHE A 164 -14.35 2.15 5.87
C PHE A 164 -14.21 2.10 4.34
N ALA A 165 -14.76 3.08 3.62
CA ALA A 165 -14.76 3.11 2.16
C ALA A 165 -14.31 4.46 1.61
N ARG A 166 -13.48 5.20 2.36
CA ARG A 166 -13.02 6.54 1.99
C ARG A 166 -12.22 6.46 0.68
N PRO A 167 -12.68 7.04 -0.44
CA PRO A 167 -11.95 6.95 -1.70
C PRO A 167 -10.61 7.68 -1.59
N ARG A 168 -9.62 7.19 -2.34
CA ARG A 168 -8.29 7.81 -2.45
C ARG A 168 -7.98 8.14 -3.89
N PHE A 169 -7.34 9.27 -4.11
CA PHE A 169 -6.90 9.66 -5.43
C PHE A 169 -5.46 9.19 -5.69
N SER A 170 -5.27 8.35 -6.71
CA SER A 170 -3.93 7.82 -7.06
C SER A 170 -3.13 8.83 -7.86
N ILE A 171 -1.91 9.13 -7.41
CA ILE A 171 -0.95 10.00 -8.11
C ILE A 171 -0.09 9.14 -9.03
N ALA A 172 -0.48 9.06 -10.30
CA ALA A 172 0.29 8.31 -11.31
C ALA A 172 1.59 9.02 -11.70
N SER A 173 2.59 8.26 -12.17
CA SER A 173 3.79 8.81 -12.78
C SER A 173 3.44 9.66 -14.01
N GLY A 174 4.17 10.76 -14.21
CA GLY A 174 3.92 11.69 -15.32
C GLY A 174 2.71 12.62 -15.12
N LEU A 175 2.05 12.60 -13.96
CA LEU A 175 0.99 13.56 -13.65
C LEU A 175 1.55 14.98 -13.59
N SER A 176 1.13 15.85 -14.50
CA SER A 176 1.51 17.26 -14.49
C SER A 176 0.83 18.02 -13.34
N VAL A 177 1.41 19.14 -12.91
CA VAL A 177 0.79 20.04 -11.91
C VAL A 177 -0.59 20.51 -12.36
N ALA A 178 -0.74 20.86 -13.64
CA ALA A 178 -2.03 21.22 -14.22
C ALA A 178 -3.02 20.05 -14.17
N GLY A 179 -2.56 18.83 -14.48
CA GLY A 179 -3.36 17.61 -14.39
C GLY A 179 -3.82 17.30 -12.96
N LEU A 180 -2.94 17.51 -11.96
CA LEU A 180 -3.29 17.39 -10.55
C LEU A 180 -4.34 18.44 -10.16
N ARG A 181 -4.13 19.71 -10.50
CA ARG A 181 -5.10 20.79 -10.22
C ARG A 181 -6.46 20.50 -10.83
N ALA A 182 -6.52 20.10 -12.10
CA ALA A 182 -7.77 19.75 -12.77
C ALA A 182 -8.54 18.66 -12.00
N ARG A 183 -7.83 17.61 -11.56
CA ARG A 183 -8.43 16.53 -10.76
C ARG A 183 -8.91 17.01 -9.40
N LEU A 184 -8.16 17.86 -8.70
CA LEU A 184 -8.59 18.48 -7.44
C LEU A 184 -9.87 19.31 -7.59
N HIS A 185 -10.11 19.88 -8.78
CA HIS A 185 -11.35 20.59 -9.12
C HIS A 185 -12.47 19.66 -9.64
N GLY A 186 -12.31 18.34 -9.55
CA GLY A 186 -13.33 17.36 -9.93
C GLY A 186 -13.35 16.97 -11.40
N VAL A 187 -12.35 17.38 -12.21
CA VAL A 187 -12.23 16.92 -13.60
C VAL A 187 -11.80 15.45 -13.61
N LEU A 188 -12.72 14.57 -14.03
CA LEU A 188 -12.42 13.17 -14.31
C LEU A 188 -11.98 13.05 -15.77
N LEU A 189 -10.79 12.49 -16.02
CA LEU A 189 -10.43 12.06 -17.36
C LEU A 189 -11.27 10.82 -17.69
N GLN A 190 -12.00 10.88 -18.80
CA GLN A 190 -12.63 9.72 -19.42
C GLN A 190 -11.56 8.82 -20.05
#